data_AF-A0A6P5ET37-F1
#
_entry.id   AF-A0A6P5ET37-F1
#
_cell.length_a   1.000
_cell.length_b   1.000
_cell.length_c   1.000
_cell.angle_alpha   90.00
_cell.angle_beta   90.00
_cell.angle_gamma   90.00
#
_symmetry.space_group_name_H-M   'P 1'
#
loop_
_entity.id
_entity.type
_entity.pdbx_description
1 polymer ?
#
loop_
_entity_poly.entity_id
_entity_poly.type
_entity_poly.pdbx_seq_one_letter_code
_entity_poly.pdbx_strand_id
1 'polypeptide(L)'
;MQQGDGSEAQVTWEDQQNINRFGRLNNRFHELEDEIKLAKESNESLEDASNELILSDEDVVRFQIGEVFAHMPREEVEIRLEKMKEDASKDLERLEEEKESVLAQMAELKKILYGKFKDSINLEED
;
A
#
# COMPACT_ATOMS: atom_id res chain seq x y z
N MET A 1 -11.75 -47.01 3.71
CA MET A 1 -11.60 -46.29 2.43
C MET A 1 -12.83 -45.42 2.27
N GLN A 2 -12.77 -44.19 2.73
CA GLN A 2 -13.86 -43.24 2.60
C GLN A 2 -13.72 -42.61 1.21
N GLN A 3 -14.63 -42.97 0.30
CA GLN A 3 -14.73 -42.35 -1.01
C GLN A 3 -14.99 -40.86 -0.80
N GLY A 4 -14.02 -40.03 -1.19
CA GLY A 4 -14.24 -38.61 -1.38
C GLY A 4 -15.22 -38.44 -2.53
N ASP A 5 -16.47 -38.14 -2.20
CA ASP A 5 -17.46 -37.63 -3.14
C ASP A 5 -17.14 -36.15 -3.44
N GLY A 6 -15.92 -35.91 -3.88
CA GLY A 6 -15.50 -34.66 -4.47
C GLY A 6 -16.04 -34.66 -5.88
N SER A 7 -17.26 -34.17 -6.07
CA SER A 7 -17.63 -33.64 -7.38
C SER A 7 -16.59 -32.56 -7.70
N GLU A 8 -15.61 -32.89 -8.55
CA GLU A 8 -14.72 -31.90 -9.15
C GLU A 8 -15.62 -30.88 -9.84
N ALA A 9 -15.93 -29.78 -9.14
CA ALA A 9 -16.82 -28.76 -9.64
C ALA A 9 -16.23 -28.28 -10.97
N GLN A 10 -17.00 -28.44 -12.05
CA GLN A 10 -16.52 -28.09 -13.38
C GLN A 10 -16.16 -26.61 -13.41
N VAL A 11 -14.89 -26.31 -13.68
CA VAL A 11 -14.38 -24.95 -13.77
C VAL A 11 -14.90 -24.32 -15.07
N THR A 12 -15.72 -23.29 -14.93
CA THR A 12 -16.18 -22.50 -16.09
C THR A 12 -15.15 -21.43 -16.44
N TRP A 13 -15.29 -20.85 -17.62
CA TRP A 13 -14.43 -19.74 -18.03
C TRP A 13 -14.57 -18.52 -17.09
N GLU A 14 -15.78 -18.23 -16.60
CA GLU A 14 -16.04 -17.16 -15.64
C GLU A 14 -15.33 -17.41 -14.30
N ASP A 15 -15.32 -18.65 -13.80
CA ASP A 15 -14.58 -19.00 -12.59
C ASP A 15 -13.08 -18.75 -12.78
N GLN A 16 -12.52 -19.15 -13.94
CA GLN A 16 -11.12 -18.92 -14.24
C GLN A 16 -10.80 -17.43 -14.32
N GLN A 17 -11.72 -16.61 -14.84
CA GLN A 17 -11.56 -15.15 -14.80
C GLN A 17 -11.55 -14.60 -13.38
N ASN A 18 -12.43 -15.09 -12.51
CA ASN A 18 -12.48 -14.71 -11.10
C ASN A 18 -11.21 -15.12 -10.35
N ILE A 19 -10.69 -16.33 -10.60
CA ILE A 19 -9.40 -16.81 -10.06
C ILE A 19 -8.26 -15.91 -10.53
N ASN A 20 -8.17 -15.64 -11.83
CA ASN A 20 -7.13 -14.77 -12.37
C ASN A 20 -7.23 -13.33 -11.83
N ARG A 21 -8.45 -12.83 -11.62
CA ARG A 21 -8.68 -11.51 -11.02
C ARG A 21 -8.25 -11.50 -9.56
N PHE A 22 -8.58 -12.53 -8.79
CA PHE A 22 -8.13 -12.68 -7.41
C PHE A 22 -6.60 -12.64 -7.34
N GLY A 23 -5.90 -13.41 -8.18
CA GLY A 23 -4.43 -13.40 -8.22
C GLY A 23 -3.83 -12.03 -8.55
N ARG A 24 -4.44 -11.27 -9.46
CA ARG A 24 -3.99 -9.88 -9.75
C ARG A 24 -4.22 -8.93 -8.58
N LEU A 25 -5.38 -9.02 -7.92
CA LEU A 25 -5.69 -8.20 -6.76
C LEU A 25 -4.76 -8.52 -5.59
N ASN A 26 -4.43 -9.79 -5.40
CA ASN A 26 -3.51 -10.25 -4.38
C ASN A 26 -2.08 -9.70 -4.59
N ASN A 27 -1.57 -9.76 -5.83
CA ASN A 27 -0.28 -9.13 -6.16
C ASN A 27 -0.33 -7.62 -5.89
N ARG A 28 -1.39 -6.93 -6.31
CA ARG A 28 -1.55 -5.49 -6.05
C ARG A 28 -1.64 -5.18 -4.55
N PHE A 29 -2.25 -6.06 -3.77
CA PHE A 29 -2.31 -5.92 -2.31
C PHE A 29 -0.90 -5.87 -1.71
N HIS A 30 -0.01 -6.81 -2.05
CA HIS A 30 1.37 -6.77 -1.55
C HIS A 30 2.16 -5.56 -2.02
N GLU A 31 2.01 -5.17 -3.29
CA GLU A 31 2.61 -3.93 -3.79
C GLU A 31 2.14 -2.72 -2.96
N LEU A 32 0.85 -2.65 -2.64
CA LEU A 32 0.30 -1.60 -1.78
C LEU A 32 0.84 -1.68 -0.35
N GLU A 33 1.08 -2.87 0.21
CA GLU A 33 1.69 -2.99 1.53
C GLU A 33 3.13 -2.44 1.56
N ASP A 34 3.91 -2.75 0.53
CA ASP A 34 5.26 -2.22 0.38
C ASP A 34 5.26 -0.70 0.14
N GLU A 35 4.38 -0.20 -0.75
CA GLU A 35 4.20 1.22 -1.03
C GLU A 35 3.80 1.99 0.25
N ILE A 36 2.85 1.47 1.03
CA ILE A 36 2.41 2.06 2.31
C ILE A 36 3.55 2.10 3.33
N LYS A 37 4.33 1.02 3.41
CA LYS A 37 5.49 0.98 4.31
C LYS A 37 6.50 2.07 3.97
N LEU A 38 6.86 2.21 2.70
CA LEU A 38 7.78 3.25 2.22
C LEU A 38 7.21 4.65 2.45
N ALA A 39 5.90 4.85 2.24
CA ALA A 39 5.24 6.12 2.51
C ALA A 39 5.26 6.48 4.00
N LYS A 40 5.11 5.50 4.91
CA LYS A 40 5.23 5.70 6.36
C LYS A 40 6.66 6.09 6.76
N GLU A 41 7.67 5.39 6.25
CA GLU A 41 9.09 5.72 6.48
C GLU A 41 9.42 7.14 5.96
N SER A 42 8.87 7.54 4.82
CA SER A 42 9.04 8.89 4.27
C SER A 42 8.37 9.97 5.15
N ASN A 43 7.17 9.70 5.67
CA ASN A 43 6.49 10.64 6.57
C ASN A 43 7.27 10.80 7.88
N GLU A 44 7.76 9.71 8.46
CA GLU A 44 8.61 9.74 9.67
C GLU A 44 9.88 10.55 9.42
N SER A 45 10.56 10.32 8.28
CA SER A 45 11.77 11.06 7.90
C SER A 45 11.53 12.58 7.76
N LEU A 46 10.36 12.97 7.23
CA LEU A 46 9.99 14.39 7.11
C LEU A 46 9.67 15.02 8.46
N GLU A 47 9.05 14.26 9.37
CA GLU A 47 8.78 14.73 10.73
C GLU A 47 10.09 14.88 11.53
N ASP A 48 11.01 13.94 11.40
CA ASP A 48 12.35 14.04 11.99
C ASP A 48 13.12 15.25 11.46
N ALA A 49 13.09 15.49 10.15
CA ALA A 49 13.69 16.68 9.55
C ALA A 49 13.05 17.99 10.05
N SER A 50 11.73 17.99 10.23
CA SER A 50 10.99 19.12 10.81
C SER A 50 11.40 19.37 12.26
N ASN A 51 11.55 18.31 13.07
CA ASN A 51 11.98 18.40 14.45
C ASN A 51 13.42 18.90 14.57
N GLU A 52 14.33 18.43 13.73
CA GLU A 52 15.72 18.89 13.71
C GLU A 52 15.82 20.36 13.29
N LEU A 53 15.01 20.80 12.32
CA LEU A 53 14.95 22.20 11.93
C LEU A 53 14.52 23.07 13.11
N ILE A 54 13.54 22.63 13.92
CA ILE A 54 13.09 23.34 15.12
C ILE A 54 14.24 23.55 16.11
N LEU A 55 15.11 22.55 16.28
CA LEU A 55 16.24 22.58 17.21
C LEU A 55 17.45 23.39 16.70
N SER A 56 17.51 23.68 15.39
CA SER A 56 18.60 24.47 14.81
C SER A 56 18.50 25.93 15.24
N ASP A 57 19.65 26.58 15.49
CA ASP A 57 19.75 28.03 15.70
C ASP A 57 20.20 28.77 14.41
N GLU A 58 20.29 28.08 13.27
CA GLU A 58 20.76 28.66 12.02
C GLU A 58 19.63 29.36 11.23
N ASP A 59 19.88 30.60 10.79
CA ASP A 59 18.94 31.35 9.94
C ASP A 59 18.89 30.83 8.49
N VAL A 60 19.95 30.12 8.07
CA VAL A 60 20.11 29.55 6.72
C VAL A 60 20.56 28.10 6.87
N VAL A 61 19.79 27.19 6.29
CA VAL A 61 20.05 25.75 6.38
C VAL A 61 20.34 25.14 5.01
N ARG A 62 21.01 23.99 4.99
CA ARG A 62 21.28 23.24 3.76
C ARG A 62 20.13 22.29 3.46
N PHE A 63 19.31 22.63 2.49
CA PHE A 63 18.19 21.81 2.04
C PHE A 63 18.58 20.95 0.84
N GLN A 64 18.29 19.65 0.89
CA GLN A 64 18.59 18.72 -0.19
C GLN A 64 17.55 18.79 -1.31
N ILE A 65 18.00 18.91 -2.55
CA ILE A 65 17.17 18.85 -3.75
C ILE A 65 17.82 17.87 -4.72
N GLY A 66 17.24 16.67 -4.84
CA GLY A 66 17.86 15.57 -5.59
C GLY A 66 19.22 15.21 -4.99
N GLU A 67 20.30 15.45 -5.74
CA GLU A 67 21.67 15.11 -5.36
C GLU A 67 22.50 16.31 -4.84
N VAL A 68 21.90 17.50 -4.74
CA VAL A 68 22.61 18.72 -4.33
C VAL A 68 22.00 19.34 -3.08
N PHE A 69 22.79 20.13 -2.35
CA PHE A 69 22.33 20.94 -1.22
C PHE A 69 22.32 22.43 -1.57
N ALA A 70 21.18 23.08 -1.37
CA ALA A 70 21.02 24.51 -1.51
C ALA A 70 20.99 25.18 -0.13
N HIS A 71 21.66 26.32 0.01
CA HIS A 71 21.51 27.17 1.20
C HIS A 71 20.20 27.93 1.08
N MET A 72 19.31 27.74 2.04
CA MET A 72 17.97 28.29 2.02
C MET A 72 17.62 28.94 3.35
N PRO A 73 16.88 30.06 3.36
CA PRO A 73 16.35 30.64 4.59
C PRO A 73 15.48 29.61 5.31
N ARG A 74 15.63 29.56 6.63
CA ARG A 74 14.90 28.63 7.49
C ARG A 74 13.38 28.66 7.23
N GLU A 75 12.79 29.85 7.20
CA GLU A 75 11.34 30.05 6.99
C GLU A 75 10.86 29.42 5.67
N GLU A 76 11.67 29.49 4.60
CA GLU A 76 11.32 28.86 3.32
C GLU A 76 11.36 27.33 3.43
N VAL A 77 12.32 26.79 4.20
CA VAL A 77 12.44 25.34 4.43
C VAL A 77 11.29 24.83 5.29
N GLU A 78 10.87 25.57 6.32
CA GLU A 78 9.69 25.23 7.13
C GLU A 78 8.43 25.10 6.27
N ILE A 79 8.16 26.09 5.41
CA ILE A 79 7.00 26.06 4.49
C ILE A 79 7.07 24.86 3.54
N ARG A 80 8.27 24.56 3.01
CA ARG A 80 8.46 23.43 2.09
C ARG A 80 8.27 22.09 2.79
N LEU A 81 8.84 21.91 3.98
CA LEU A 81 8.69 20.69 4.77
C LEU A 81 7.22 20.46 5.14
N GLU A 82 6.50 21.51 5.53
CA GLU A 82 5.08 21.39 5.85
C GLU A 82 4.26 20.93 4.64
N LYS A 83 4.52 21.51 3.47
CA LYS A 83 3.89 21.07 2.23
C LYS A 83 4.24 19.62 1.87
N MET A 84 5.51 19.23 2.01
CA MET A 84 5.95 17.86 1.73
C MET A 84 5.27 16.85 2.66
N LYS A 85 5.10 17.19 3.95
CA LYS A 85 4.36 16.37 4.93
C LYS A 85 2.89 16.24 4.56
N GLU A 86 2.24 17.34 4.17
CA GLU A 86 0.84 17.32 3.74
C GLU A 86 0.65 16.44 2.50
N ASP A 87 1.51 16.60 1.49
CA ASP A 87 1.46 15.81 0.25
C ASP A 87 1.72 14.32 0.55
N ALA A 88 2.75 14.00 1.36
CA ALA A 88 3.07 12.63 1.75
C ALA A 88 1.97 11.97 2.61
N SER A 89 1.26 12.75 3.43
CA SER A 89 0.13 12.25 4.23
C SER A 89 -1.07 11.92 3.36
N LYS A 90 -1.39 12.77 2.37
CA LYS A 90 -2.47 12.51 1.40
C LYS A 90 -2.17 11.29 0.53
N ASP A 91 -0.91 11.14 0.11
CA ASP A 91 -0.50 9.96 -0.66
C ASP A 91 -0.63 8.68 0.16
N LEU A 92 -0.27 8.72 1.45
CA LEU A 92 -0.47 7.59 2.37
C LEU A 92 -1.95 7.25 2.54
N GLU A 93 -2.80 8.24 2.78
CA GLU A 93 -4.27 8.04 2.90
C GLU A 93 -4.84 7.40 1.64
N ARG A 94 -4.48 7.90 0.46
CA ARG A 94 -4.91 7.34 -0.83
C ARG A 94 -4.48 5.87 -1.00
N LEU A 95 -3.26 5.52 -0.60
CA LEU A 95 -2.78 4.14 -0.68
C LEU A 95 -3.53 3.21 0.29
N GLU A 96 -3.83 3.68 1.50
CA GLU A 96 -4.62 2.93 2.48
C GLU A 96 -6.06 2.72 2.00
N GLU A 97 -6.71 3.73 1.42
CA GLU A 97 -8.03 3.60 0.78
C GLU A 97 -8.02 2.59 -0.39
N GLU A 98 -6.97 2.62 -1.22
CA GLU A 98 -6.82 1.66 -2.32
C GLU A 98 -6.67 0.23 -1.79
N LYS A 99 -5.86 0.05 -0.73
CA LYS A 99 -5.68 -1.25 -0.06
C LYS A 99 -7.01 -1.79 0.48
N GLU A 100 -7.81 -0.95 1.14
CA GLU A 100 -9.13 -1.34 1.63
C GLU A 100 -10.07 -1.77 0.50
N SER A 101 -10.07 -1.03 -0.61
CA SER A 101 -10.87 -1.36 -1.80
C SER A 101 -10.45 -2.70 -2.43
N VAL A 102 -9.14 -2.97 -2.52
CA VAL A 102 -8.60 -4.24 -3.01
C VAL A 102 -9.01 -5.40 -2.10
N LEU A 103 -8.88 -5.24 -0.78
CA LEU A 103 -9.31 -6.23 0.21
C LEU A 103 -10.81 -6.54 0.10
N ALA A 104 -11.65 -5.51 -0.07
CA ALA A 104 -13.09 -5.69 -0.26
C ALA A 104 -13.41 -6.50 -1.52
N GLN A 105 -12.74 -6.21 -2.64
CA GLN A 105 -12.89 -6.95 -3.89
C GLN A 105 -12.42 -8.41 -3.77
N MET A 106 -11.29 -8.64 -3.08
CA MET A 106 -10.78 -9.98 -2.82
C MET A 106 -11.74 -10.79 -1.95
N ALA A 107 -12.29 -10.18 -0.89
CA ALA A 107 -13.25 -10.83 -0.01
C ALA A 107 -14.52 -11.29 -0.75
N GLU A 108 -15.01 -10.48 -1.69
CA GLU A 108 -16.16 -10.85 -2.51
C GLU A 108 -15.85 -12.01 -3.46
N LEU A 109 -14.72 -11.95 -4.17
CA LEU A 109 -14.27 -13.04 -5.04
C LEU A 109 -14.03 -14.34 -4.25
N LYS A 110 -13.48 -14.24 -3.04
CA LYS A 110 -13.24 -15.36 -2.14
C LYS A 110 -14.55 -16.06 -1.78
N LYS A 111 -15.61 -15.31 -1.42
CA LYS A 111 -16.94 -15.89 -1.16
C LYS A 111 -17.51 -16.61 -2.38
N ILE A 112 -17.40 -16.00 -3.57
CA ILE A 112 -17.89 -16.60 -4.82
C ILE A 112 -17.17 -17.93 -5.10
N LEU A 113 -15.84 -17.92 -5.02
CA LEU A 113 -15.01 -19.06 -5.35
C LEU A 113 -15.14 -20.19 -4.32
N TYR A 114 -15.09 -19.91 -3.02
CA TYR A 114 -15.30 -20.93 -1.98
C TYR A 114 -16.75 -21.45 -1.95
N GLY A 115 -17.74 -20.62 -2.29
CA GLY A 115 -19.14 -21.07 -2.43
C GLY A 115 -19.31 -22.16 -3.48
N LYS A 116 -18.50 -22.14 -4.54
CA LYS A 116 -18.55 -23.10 -5.65
C LYS A 116 -17.58 -24.27 -5.48
N PHE A 117 -16.32 -23.99 -5.18
CA PHE A 117 -15.24 -24.98 -5.16
C PHE A 117 -14.97 -25.56 -3.77
N LYS A 118 -15.45 -24.92 -2.70
CA LYS A 118 -15.26 -25.35 -1.30
C LYS A 118 -13.80 -25.71 -1.02
N ASP A 119 -13.55 -26.93 -0.57
CA ASP A 119 -12.22 -27.44 -0.22
C ASP A 119 -11.33 -27.74 -1.44
N SER A 120 -11.85 -27.59 -2.67
CA SER A 120 -11.12 -27.85 -3.92
C SER A 120 -10.31 -26.64 -4.41
N ILE A 121 -10.41 -25.49 -3.73
CA ILE A 121 -9.62 -24.29 -4.02
C ILE A 121 -8.95 -23.77 -2.74
N ASN A 122 -7.70 -23.29 -2.86
CA ASN A 122 -7.04 -22.56 -1.79
C ASN A 122 -6.72 -21.13 -2.28
N LEU A 123 -7.25 -20.14 -1.59
CA LEU A 123 -7.05 -18.71 -1.83
C LEU A 123 -6.46 -18.00 -0.60
N GLU A 124 -6.11 -18.77 0.45
CA GLU A 124 -5.35 -18.25 1.57
C GLU A 124 -3.86 -18.20 1.19
N GLU A 125 -3.16 -17.20 1.72
CA GLU A 125 -1.70 -17.14 1.71
C GLU A 125 -1.15 -17.63 3.05
N ASP A 126 0.01 -18.28 3.01
CA ASP A 126 0.80 -18.65 4.20
C ASP A 126 1.50 -17.43 4.82
#